data_AF-A0A5E6N376-F1
#
_entry.id   AF-A0A5E6N376-F1
#
_cell.length_a   1.000
_cell.length_b   1.000
_cell.length_c   1.000
_cell.angle_alpha   90.00
_cell.angle_beta   90.00
_cell.angle_gamma   90.00
#
_symmetry.space_group_name_H-M   'P 1'
#
loop_
_entity.id
_entity.type
_entity.pdbx_description
1 polymer ?
#
loop_
_entity_poly.entity_id
_entity_poly.type
_entity_poly.pdbx_seq_one_letter_code
_entity_poly.pdbx_strand_id
1 'polypeptide(L)'
;MPNANRGNVYRTLVCFGINRVPQEKKQQASTFKEYEPGYLHIDVTYLPKLAGKKQYLFVAIDRATRVLYFEIYEIKPLSMPLSSLIIARTFIPLQLRIY
;
A
#
# COMPACT_ATOMS: atom_id res chain seq x y z
N MET A 1 17.72 -25.68 5.23
CA MET A 1 19.06 -25.05 5.36
C MET A 1 19.02 -23.99 6.46
N PRO A 2 19.19 -24.36 7.73
CA PRO A 2 19.32 -23.38 8.81
C PRO A 2 20.75 -22.84 8.82
N ASN A 3 20.93 -21.52 8.98
CA ASN A 3 22.21 -20.78 9.01
C ASN A 3 22.83 -20.31 7.68
N ALA A 4 22.06 -20.23 6.59
CA ALA A 4 22.56 -19.64 5.35
C ALA A 4 22.64 -18.10 5.45
N ASN A 5 23.84 -17.55 5.24
CA ASN A 5 24.06 -16.11 5.14
C ASN A 5 23.34 -15.54 3.89
N ARG A 6 22.68 -14.38 4.00
CA ARG A 6 21.95 -13.73 2.87
C ARG A 6 22.79 -13.66 1.59
N GLY A 7 24.08 -13.36 1.70
CA GLY A 7 24.99 -13.30 0.56
C GLY A 7 25.22 -14.67 -0.09
N ASN A 8 25.32 -15.73 0.72
CA ASN A 8 25.43 -17.10 0.20
C ASN A 8 24.14 -17.53 -0.49
N VAL A 9 22.97 -17.25 0.11
CA VAL A 9 21.66 -17.52 -0.51
C VAL A 9 21.55 -16.80 -1.85
N TYR A 10 21.85 -15.50 -1.88
CA TYR A 10 21.79 -14.72 -3.12
C TYR A 10 22.71 -15.27 -4.21
N ARG A 11 23.98 -15.56 -3.88
CA ARG A 11 24.94 -16.16 -4.82
C ARG A 11 24.44 -17.50 -5.36
N THR A 12 23.89 -18.36 -4.50
CA THR A 12 23.29 -19.63 -4.91
C THR A 12 22.13 -19.41 -5.89
N LEU A 13 21.20 -18.50 -5.60
CA LEU A 13 20.08 -18.17 -6.51
C LEU A 13 20.56 -17.61 -7.86
N VAL A 14 21.64 -16.83 -7.87
CA VAL A 14 22.27 -16.30 -9.10
C VAL A 14 22.95 -17.42 -9.88
N CYS A 15 23.72 -18.30 -9.23
CA CYS A 15 24.39 -19.44 -9.86
C CYS A 15 23.38 -20.37 -10.56
N PHE A 16 22.22 -20.59 -9.95
CA PHE A 16 21.15 -21.41 -10.55
C PHE A 16 20.26 -20.65 -11.53
N GLY A 17 20.50 -19.35 -11.79
CA GLY A 17 19.71 -18.56 -12.73
C GLY A 17 18.26 -18.27 -12.30
N ILE A 18 17.85 -18.69 -11.11
CA ILE A 18 16.49 -18.55 -10.56
C ILE A 18 16.25 -17.21 -9.86
N ASN A 19 17.24 -16.32 -9.84
CA ASN A 19 17.11 -14.96 -9.33
C ASN A 19 16.22 -14.07 -10.23
N ARG A 20 15.94 -14.49 -11.47
CA ARG A 20 15.18 -13.72 -12.46
C ARG A 20 13.76 -14.26 -12.59
N VAL A 21 12.80 -13.38 -12.82
CA VAL A 21 11.44 -13.78 -13.21
C VAL A 21 11.50 -14.49 -14.56
N PRO A 22 10.97 -15.73 -14.69
CA PRO A 22 10.92 -16.45 -15.96
C PRO A 22 10.24 -15.62 -17.05
N GLN A 23 10.75 -15.66 -18.28
CA GLN A 23 10.20 -14.86 -19.39
C GLN A 23 8.73 -15.19 -19.68
N GLU A 24 8.33 -16.45 -19.54
CA GLU A 24 6.94 -16.92 -19.65
C GLU A 24 6.00 -16.25 -18.63
N LYS A 25 6.53 -15.86 -17.46
CA LYS A 25 5.77 -15.19 -16.40
C LYS A 25 5.87 -13.66 -16.45
N LYS A 26 6.69 -13.09 -17.34
CA LYS A 26 6.76 -11.62 -17.50
C LYS A 26 5.45 -11.03 -18.00
N GLN A 27 4.72 -11.76 -18.85
CA GLN A 27 3.40 -11.31 -19.33
C GLN A 27 2.32 -11.41 -18.23
N GLN A 28 2.51 -12.30 -17.25
CA GLN A 28 1.67 -12.39 -16.05
C GLN A 28 2.07 -11.40 -14.94
N ALA A 29 3.19 -10.70 -15.07
CA ALA A 29 3.49 -9.55 -14.23
C ALA A 29 2.51 -8.44 -14.63
N SER A 30 1.31 -8.50 -14.06
CA SER A 30 0.22 -7.63 -14.46
C SER A 30 0.63 -6.19 -14.26
N THR A 31 0.41 -5.39 -15.30
CA THR A 31 0.36 -3.94 -15.15
C THR A 31 -0.69 -3.62 -14.09
N PHE A 32 -0.44 -2.61 -13.25
CA PHE A 32 -1.45 -2.17 -12.30
C PHE A 32 -2.77 -1.93 -13.05
N LYS A 33 -3.87 -2.46 -12.49
CA LYS A 33 -5.20 -2.25 -13.06
C LYS A 33 -5.42 -0.75 -13.25
N GLU A 34 -5.80 -0.34 -14.46
CA GLU A 34 -6.18 1.04 -14.73
C GLU A 34 -7.51 1.32 -14.03
N TYR A 35 -7.56 2.40 -13.26
CA TYR A 35 -8.76 2.85 -12.57
C TYR A 35 -9.16 4.19 -13.16
N GLU A 36 -10.46 4.39 -13.38
CA GLU A 36 -10.97 5.72 -13.68
C GLU A 36 -10.85 6.62 -12.43
N PRO A 37 -10.62 7.94 -12.61
CA PRO A 37 -10.66 8.90 -11.51
C PRO A 37 -11.97 8.82 -10.72
N GLY A 38 -11.88 8.85 -9.39
CA GLY A 38 -13.04 8.71 -8.50
C GLY A 38 -13.14 7.35 -7.83
N TYR A 39 -12.21 6.41 -8.11
CA TYR A 39 -12.01 5.20 -7.33
C TYR A 39 -11.09 5.47 -6.13
N LEU A 40 -11.71 5.71 -4.98
CA LEU A 40 -11.02 5.99 -3.73
C LEU A 40 -10.70 4.69 -2.99
N HIS A 41 -9.41 4.41 -2.81
CA HIS A 41 -8.94 3.34 -1.95
C HIS A 41 -8.64 3.90 -0.56
N ILE A 42 -9.33 3.36 0.45
CA ILE A 42 -9.23 3.79 1.83
C ILE A 42 -8.66 2.64 2.66
N ASP A 43 -7.64 2.92 3.45
CA ASP A 43 -6.99 1.94 4.32
C ASP A 43 -6.69 2.53 5.71
N VAL A 44 -6.65 1.65 6.71
CA VAL A 44 -6.24 1.98 8.08
C VAL A 44 -5.15 1.01 8.50
N THR A 45 -3.91 1.50 8.56
CA THR A 45 -2.74 0.69 8.89
C THR A 45 -2.08 1.15 10.18
N TYR A 46 -1.17 0.34 10.72
CA TYR A 46 -0.37 0.70 11.89
C TYR A 46 0.97 1.26 11.44
N LEU A 47 1.40 2.36 12.06
CA LEU A 47 2.74 2.86 11.86
C LEU A 47 3.74 2.01 12.66
N PRO A 48 5.00 1.91 12.20
CA PRO A 48 6.10 1.43 13.03
C PRO A 48 6.12 2.18 14.36
N LYS A 49 6.57 1.53 15.43
CA LYS A 49 6.66 2.17 16.75
C LYS A 49 7.72 3.26 16.76
N LEU A 50 7.37 4.47 16.33
CA LEU A 50 8.22 5.64 16.41
C LEU A 50 8.24 6.12 17.87
N ALA A 51 9.43 6.27 18.44
CA ALA A 51 9.63 6.63 19.85
C ALA A 51 8.86 5.73 20.85
N GLY A 52 8.67 4.45 20.52
CA GLY A 52 7.97 3.48 21.38
C GLY A 52 6.44 3.62 21.40
N LYS A 53 5.86 4.60 20.72
CA LYS A 53 4.42 4.81 20.63
C LYS A 53 3.83 4.06 19.44
N LYS A 54 2.68 3.42 19.65
CA LYS A 54 1.91 2.82 18.56
C LYS A 54 0.96 3.88 18.00
N GLN A 55 1.07 4.14 16.71
CA GLN A 55 0.19 5.09 16.00
C GLN A 55 -0.51 4.37 14.85
N TYR A 56 -1.62 4.94 14.42
CA TYR A 56 -2.49 4.43 13.38
C TYR A 56 -2.56 5.46 12.27
N LEU A 57 -2.42 5.01 11.04
CA LEU A 57 -2.45 5.83 9.85
C LEU A 57 -3.74 5.52 9.09
N PHE A 58 -4.57 6.53 8.93
CA PHE A 58 -5.66 6.55 7.98
C PHE A 58 -5.11 7.08 6.65
N VAL A 59 -5.39 6.39 5.55
CA VAL A 59 -5.04 6.83 4.21
C VAL A 59 -6.24 6.73 3.29
N ALA A 60 -6.49 7.78 2.52
CA ALA A 60 -7.41 7.77 1.39
C ALA A 60 -6.61 8.17 0.15
N ILE A 61 -6.59 7.30 -0.87
CA ILE A 61 -5.83 7.53 -2.11
C ILE A 61 -6.72 7.31 -3.33
N ASP A 62 -6.73 8.27 -4.26
CA ASP A 62 -7.36 8.06 -5.57
C ASP A 62 -6.40 7.24 -6.44
N ARG A 63 -6.84 6.07 -6.91
CA ARG A 63 -5.95 5.13 -7.62
C ARG A 63 -5.51 5.63 -9.00
N ALA A 64 -6.30 6.50 -9.62
CA ALA A 64 -6.01 7.08 -10.92
C ALA A 64 -4.99 8.23 -10.82
N THR A 65 -5.29 9.25 -10.00
CA THR A 65 -4.46 10.46 -9.87
C THR A 65 -3.33 10.33 -8.86
N ARG A 66 -3.37 9.31 -7.98
CA ARG A 66 -2.43 9.11 -6.86
C ARG A 66 -2.39 10.27 -5.86
N VAL A 67 -3.42 11.12 -5.85
CA VAL A 67 -3.63 12.12 -4.79
C VAL A 67 -3.96 11.38 -3.50
N LEU A 68 -3.29 11.77 -2.41
CA LEU A 68 -3.33 11.10 -1.12
C LEU A 68 -3.74 12.09 -0.03
N TYR A 69 -4.67 11.65 0.82
CA TYR A 69 -5.01 12.28 2.08
C TYR A 69 -4.68 11.31 3.22
N PHE A 70 -4.12 11.81 4.32
CA PHE A 70 -3.81 10.97 5.47
C PHE A 70 -4.00 11.67 6.80
N GLU A 71 -4.31 10.88 7.83
CA GLU A 71 -4.40 11.32 9.22
C GLU A 71 -3.71 10.32 10.13
N ILE A 72 -3.08 10.81 11.20
CA ILE A 72 -2.40 9.99 12.20
C ILE A 72 -3.17 10.05 13.51
N TYR A 73 -3.43 8.87 14.07
CA TYR A 73 -4.14 8.70 15.34
C TYR A 73 -3.23 7.99 16.35
N GLU A 74 -3.28 8.42 17.61
CA GLU A 74 -2.55 7.74 18.71
C GLU A 74 -3.27 6.48 19.19
N ILE A 75 -4.59 6.42 19.01
CA ILE A 75 -5.44 5.31 19.44
C ILE A 75 -6.09 4.69 18.20
N LYS A 76 -6.25 3.36 18.19
CA LYS A 76 -6.95 2.68 17.11
C LYS A 76 -8.41 3.14 17.11
N PRO A 77 -8.91 3.77 16.04
CA PRO A 77 -10.34 4.03 15.96
C PRO A 77 -11.08 2.70 15.79
N LEU A 78 -12.22 2.54 16.48
CA LEU A 78 -13.05 1.32 16.44
C LEU A 78 -13.66 1.10 15.04
N SER A 79 -13.94 2.21 14.36
CA SER A 79 -14.48 2.29 13.00
C SER A 79 -13.83 3.47 12.27
N MET A 80 -14.01 3.55 10.95
CA MET A 80 -13.52 4.70 10.20
C MET A 80 -14.25 5.98 10.65
N PRO A 81 -13.53 7.04 11.05
CA PRO A 81 -14.17 8.27 11.50
C PRO A 81 -14.90 8.95 10.32
N LEU A 82 -16.18 9.26 10.50
CA LEU A 82 -16.98 9.91 9.46
C LEU A 82 -16.39 11.28 9.06
N SER A 83 -15.80 12.00 10.02
CA SER A 83 -15.10 13.27 9.81
C SER A 83 -13.94 13.12 8.81
N SER A 84 -13.05 12.14 9.01
CA SER A 84 -11.93 11.88 8.10
C SER A 84 -12.38 11.49 6.69
N LEU A 85 -13.52 10.81 6.55
CA LEU A 85 -14.09 10.50 5.25
C LEU A 85 -14.63 11.75 4.53
N ILE A 86 -15.31 12.63 5.26
CA ILE A 86 -15.83 13.91 4.74
C ILE A 86 -14.67 14.80 4.26
N ILE A 87 -13.59 14.88 5.04
CA ILE A 87 -12.41 15.67 4.69
C ILE A 87 -11.69 15.06 3.48
N ALA A 88 -11.48 13.75 3.46
CA ALA A 88 -10.88 13.07 2.30
C ALA A 88 -11.68 13.33 1.01
N ARG A 89 -13.02 13.34 1.10
CA ARG A 89 -13.90 13.65 -0.03
C ARG A 89 -13.85 15.11 -0.47
N THR A 90 -13.63 16.05 0.45
CA THR A 90 -13.49 17.48 0.09
C THR A 90 -12.11 17.81 -0.44
N PHE A 91 -11.08 17.11 0.05
CA PHE A 91 -9.71 17.29 -0.38
C PHE A 91 -9.45 16.74 -1.80
N ILE A 92 -10.09 15.62 -2.15
CA ILE A 92 -9.96 15.01 -3.47
C ILE A 92 -11.03 15.61 -4.39
N PRO A 93 -10.67 16.47 -5.37
CA PRO A 93 -11.62 17.26 -6.16
C PRO A 93 -12.44 16.45 -7.18
N LEU A 94 -12.39 15.11 -7.11
CA LEU A 94 -13.04 14.21 -8.04
C LEU A 94 -14.39 13.73 -7.50
N GLN A 95 -15.39 13.64 -8.39
CA GLN A 95 -16.68 13.04 -8.03
C GLN A 95 -16.50 11.56 -7.70
N LEU A 96 -16.57 11.22 -6.41
CA LEU A 96 -16.53 9.84 -5.94
C LEU A 96 -17.74 9.07 -6.46
N ARG A 97 -17.50 8.01 -7.27
CA ARG A 97 -18.52 7.00 -7.56
C ARG A 97 -18.43 5.90 -6.52
N ILE A 98 -19.48 5.80 -5.71
CA ILE A 98 -19.65 4.69 -4.78
C ILE A 98 -20.34 3.58 -5.59
N TYR A 99 -19.66 2.43 -5.74
CA TYR A 99 -20.23 1.21 -6.31
C TYR A 99 -20.62 0.24 -5.20
#